data_AF-A0A7C6K2L6-F1
#
_entry.id   AF-A0A7C6K2L6-F1
#
_cell.length_a   1.000
_cell.length_b   1.000
_cell.length_c   1.000
_cell.angle_alpha   90.00
_cell.angle_beta   90.00
_cell.angle_gamma   90.00
#
_symmetry.space_group_name_H-M   'P 1'
#
loop_
_entity.id
_entity.type
_entity.pdbx_description
1 polymer ?
#
loop_
_entity_poly.entity_id
_entity_poly.type
_entity_poly.pdbx_seq_one_letter_code
_entity_poly.pdbx_strand_id
1 'polypeptide(L)'
;MKHYDELEWLFYKERVVSEEKYNEMENHLYECDECMNIFLSLINNEEINSAEEIIPENFTDSVMNNIKSFKNKPIAKVGKSSMIFKDIFGYYVAVATVAIILTWGGFFSSLVDTLPKAAKLAINEKAMSTPNIIFNMSEKIVNRTSNFINNFQNFNLKEVRK
;
A
#
# COMPACT_ATOMS: atom_id res chain seq x y z
N MET A 1 3.12 -28.32 4.61
CA MET A 1 3.33 -26.95 4.10
C MET A 1 3.32 -27.02 2.58
N LYS A 2 2.97 -25.94 1.88
CA LYS A 2 3.02 -25.94 0.41
C LYS A 2 4.47 -25.76 -0.01
N HIS A 3 5.00 -26.71 -0.76
CA HIS A 3 6.27 -26.55 -1.49
C HIS A 3 5.93 -26.03 -2.88
N TYR A 4 6.86 -25.28 -3.47
CA TYR A 4 6.71 -24.74 -4.81
C TYR A 4 7.60 -25.53 -5.76
N ASP A 5 7.06 -25.83 -6.94
CA ASP A 5 7.75 -26.59 -7.96
C ASP A 5 8.80 -25.72 -8.71
N GLU A 6 9.71 -26.38 -9.42
CA GLU A 6 10.76 -25.73 -10.23
C GLU A 6 10.21 -24.65 -11.18
N LEU A 7 9.06 -24.91 -11.83
CA LEU A 7 8.42 -23.95 -12.74
C LEU A 7 7.93 -22.69 -12.02
N GLU A 8 7.46 -22.82 -10.77
CA GLU A 8 7.05 -21.67 -9.99
C GLU A 8 8.25 -20.82 -9.58
N TRP A 9 9.36 -21.45 -9.20
CA TRP A 9 10.62 -20.76 -8.93
C TRP A 9 11.22 -20.09 -10.16
N LEU A 10 11.03 -20.69 -11.35
CA LEU A 10 11.40 -20.03 -12.61
C LEU A 10 10.56 -18.75 -12.83
N PHE A 11 9.25 -18.80 -12.61
CA PHE A 11 8.41 -17.60 -12.70
C PHE A 11 8.75 -16.55 -11.63
N TYR A 12 9.17 -16.98 -10.45
CA TYR A 12 9.70 -16.10 -9.41
C TYR A 12 10.98 -15.39 -9.87
N LYS A 13 11.93 -16.13 -10.44
CA LYS A 13 13.20 -15.62 -10.97
C LYS A 13 12.99 -14.62 -12.12
N GLU A 14 12.06 -14.92 -13.02
CA GLU A 14 11.69 -14.05 -14.15
C GLU A 14 10.79 -12.86 -13.76
N ARG A 15 10.48 -12.69 -12.46
CA ARG A 15 9.59 -11.61 -11.95
C ARG A 15 8.20 -11.59 -12.58
N VAL A 16 7.67 -12.76 -12.96
CA VAL A 16 6.36 -12.91 -13.63
C VAL A 16 5.22 -13.17 -12.61
N VAL A 17 5.56 -13.37 -11.34
CA VAL A 17 4.58 -13.53 -10.25
C VAL A 17 4.10 -12.18 -9.72
N SER A 18 2.90 -12.14 -9.11
CA SER A 18 2.40 -10.95 -8.42
C SER A 18 3.29 -10.58 -7.23
N GLU A 19 3.31 -9.31 -6.84
CA GLU A 19 4.13 -8.82 -5.71
C GLU A 19 3.78 -9.54 -4.39
N GLU A 20 2.49 -9.79 -4.15
CA GLU A 20 2.02 -10.56 -2.99
C GLU A 20 2.59 -11.98 -2.98
N LYS A 21 2.51 -12.69 -4.12
CA LYS A 21 3.04 -14.05 -4.26
C LYS A 21 4.57 -14.06 -4.21
N TYR A 22 5.24 -13.02 -4.73
CA TYR A 22 6.69 -12.87 -4.64
C TYR A 22 7.16 -12.85 -3.19
N ASN A 23 6.52 -12.03 -2.35
CA ASN A 23 6.85 -11.93 -0.93
C ASN A 23 6.53 -13.24 -0.17
N GLU A 24 5.43 -13.91 -0.50
CA GLU A 24 5.08 -15.22 0.09
C GLU A 24 6.16 -16.27 -0.22
N MET A 25 6.56 -16.36 -1.49
CA MET A 25 7.59 -17.28 -1.94
C MET A 25 8.97 -16.94 -1.33
N GLU A 26 9.33 -15.66 -1.25
CA GLU A 26 10.58 -15.24 -0.60
C GLU A 26 10.59 -15.59 0.89
N ASN A 27 9.48 -15.34 1.61
CA ASN A 27 9.35 -15.75 3.01
C ASN A 27 9.50 -17.26 3.18
N HIS A 28 8.97 -18.04 2.24
CA HIS A 28 9.08 -19.49 2.26
C HIS A 28 10.53 -19.98 2.11
N LEU A 29 11.37 -19.30 1.34
CA LEU A 29 12.79 -19.65 1.20
C LEU A 29 13.56 -19.53 2.53
N TYR A 30 13.18 -18.62 3.42
CA TYR A 30 13.82 -18.50 4.74
C TYR A 30 13.45 -19.63 5.71
N GLU A 31 12.34 -20.32 5.49
CA GLU A 31 11.80 -21.33 6.40
C GLU A 31 11.93 -22.77 5.89
N CYS A 32 12.19 -22.96 4.60
CA CYS A 32 12.14 -24.28 3.95
C CYS A 32 13.42 -24.60 3.16
N ASP A 33 14.26 -25.46 3.74
CA ASP A 33 15.51 -25.91 3.12
C ASP A 33 15.30 -26.65 1.78
N GLU A 34 14.21 -27.42 1.65
CA GLU A 34 13.91 -28.16 0.43
C GLU A 34 13.66 -27.20 -0.75
N CYS A 35 12.81 -26.19 -0.55
CA CYS A 35 12.54 -25.17 -1.56
C CYS A 35 13.76 -24.30 -1.85
N MET A 36 14.59 -24.03 -0.84
CA MET A 36 15.88 -23.36 -1.04
C MET A 36 16.80 -24.16 -1.97
N ASN A 37 16.93 -25.48 -1.73
CA ASN A 37 17.78 -26.34 -2.57
C ASN A 37 17.27 -26.41 -4.01
N ILE A 38 15.95 -26.52 -4.21
CA ILE A 38 15.33 -26.48 -5.55
C ILE A 38 15.66 -25.14 -6.22
N PHE A 39 15.43 -24.02 -5.53
CA PHE A 39 15.72 -22.70 -6.08
C PHE A 39 17.20 -22.53 -6.48
N LEU A 40 18.13 -22.93 -5.61
CA LEU A 40 19.56 -22.86 -5.90
C LEU A 40 19.97 -23.76 -7.08
N SER A 41 19.30 -24.89 -7.28
CA SER A 41 19.57 -25.79 -8.41
C SER A 41 19.19 -25.19 -9.77
N LEU A 42 18.36 -24.14 -9.80
CA LEU A 42 17.97 -23.42 -11.01
C LEU A 42 19.01 -22.37 -11.45
N ILE A 43 20.06 -22.13 -10.66
CA ILE A 43 21.16 -21.24 -11.01
C ILE A 43 22.08 -21.99 -11.98
N ASN A 44 22.25 -21.45 -13.18
CA ASN A 44 23.05 -22.07 -14.23
C ASN A 44 24.50 -21.53 -14.21
N ASN A 45 25.40 -22.23 -14.92
CA ASN A 45 26.81 -21.80 -15.00
C ASN A 45 26.98 -20.47 -15.75
N GLU A 46 26.06 -20.11 -16.66
CA GLU A 46 26.11 -18.83 -17.38
C GLU A 46 25.89 -17.64 -16.43
N GLU A 47 24.97 -17.77 -15.49
CA GLU A 47 24.70 -16.80 -14.43
C GLU A 47 25.86 -16.68 -13.45
N ILE A 48 26.49 -17.81 -13.11
CA ILE A 48 27.69 -17.83 -12.25
C ILE A 48 28.82 -17.06 -12.94
N ASN A 49 29.11 -17.37 -14.21
CA ASN A 49 30.16 -16.68 -14.97
C ASN A 49 29.86 -15.19 -15.13
N SER A 50 28.59 -14.84 -15.41
CA SER A 50 28.16 -13.44 -15.51
C SER A 50 28.33 -12.69 -14.19
N ALA A 51 28.09 -13.35 -13.06
CA ALA A 51 28.30 -12.77 -11.74
C ALA A 51 29.80 -12.57 -11.45
N GLU A 52 30.67 -13.49 -11.85
CA GLU A 52 32.14 -13.37 -11.70
C GLU A 52 32.70 -12.18 -12.47
N GLU A 53 32.15 -11.83 -13.63
CA GLU A 53 32.57 -10.64 -14.38
C GLU A 53 32.15 -9.31 -13.70
N ILE A 54 31.04 -9.31 -12.98
CA ILE A 54 30.47 -8.12 -12.33
C ILE A 54 31.05 -7.91 -10.93
N ILE A 55 31.32 -9.00 -10.21
CA ILE A 55 31.76 -8.97 -8.81
C ILE A 55 33.29 -8.94 -8.77
N PRO A 56 33.90 -7.83 -8.30
CA PRO A 56 35.35 -7.77 -8.21
C PRO A 56 35.86 -8.74 -7.13
N GLU A 57 37.06 -9.29 -7.32
CA GLU A 57 37.67 -10.25 -6.38
C GLU A 57 37.76 -9.72 -4.94
N ASN A 58 37.88 -8.40 -4.77
CA ASN A 58 37.96 -7.74 -3.47
C ASN A 58 36.58 -7.31 -2.91
N PHE A 59 35.48 -7.80 -3.46
CA PHE A 59 34.12 -7.40 -3.06
C PHE A 59 33.87 -7.59 -1.57
N THR A 60 34.13 -8.79 -1.05
CA THR A 60 33.90 -9.12 0.37
C THR A 60 34.71 -8.22 1.31
N ASP A 61 35.99 -7.99 0.99
CA ASP A 61 36.86 -7.11 1.79
C ASP A 61 36.41 -5.65 1.73
N SER A 62 36.04 -5.18 0.53
CA SER A 62 35.52 -3.83 0.31
C SER A 62 34.24 -3.57 1.11
N VAL A 63 33.27 -4.48 1.05
CA VAL A 63 32.01 -4.39 1.80
C VAL A 63 32.27 -4.41 3.31
N MET A 64 33.10 -5.33 3.79
CA MET A 64 33.42 -5.45 5.22
C MET A 64 34.12 -4.19 5.75
N ASN A 65 35.01 -3.59 4.98
CA ASN A 65 35.67 -2.33 5.33
C ASN A 65 34.68 -1.16 5.38
N ASN A 66 33.75 -1.09 4.43
CA ASN A 66 32.69 -0.09 4.44
C ASN A 66 31.81 -0.22 5.70
N ILE A 67 31.39 -1.43 6.08
CA ILE A 67 30.59 -1.64 7.31
C ILE A 67 31.35 -1.19 8.56
N LYS A 68 32.64 -1.52 8.68
CA LYS A 68 33.48 -1.11 9.81
C LYS A 68 33.65 0.42 9.89
N SER A 69 33.70 1.11 8.75
CA SER A 69 33.82 2.57 8.70
C SER A 69 32.63 3.29 9.35
N PHE A 70 31.42 2.73 9.24
CA PHE A 70 30.23 3.27 9.91
C PHE A 70 30.27 3.11 11.43
N LYS A 71 30.83 2.00 11.93
CA LYS A 71 30.94 1.74 13.38
C LYS A 71 31.92 2.69 14.08
N ASN A 72 32.89 3.22 13.34
CA ASN A 72 33.96 4.07 13.86
C ASN A 72 33.76 5.56 13.60
N LYS A 73 32.64 5.97 12.99
CA LYS A 73 32.32 7.40 12.88
C LYS A 73 31.87 7.87 14.27
N PRO A 74 32.64 8.72 14.98
CA PRO A 74 32.14 9.30 16.20
C PRO A 74 30.88 10.07 15.84
N ILE A 75 29.76 9.70 16.46
CA ILE A 75 28.53 10.50 16.39
C ILE A 75 28.95 11.88 16.88
N ALA A 76 29.11 12.83 15.94
CA ALA A 76 29.30 14.22 16.29
C ALA A 76 28.12 14.55 17.21
N LYS A 77 28.42 14.89 18.48
CA LYS A 77 27.40 15.35 19.42
C LYS A 77 26.80 16.60 18.81
N VAL A 78 25.70 16.45 18.08
CA VAL A 78 24.87 17.58 17.66
C VAL A 78 24.43 18.23 18.96
N GLY A 79 24.97 19.43 19.22
CA GLY A 79 24.60 20.24 20.37
C GLY A 79 23.08 20.32 20.39
N LYS A 80 22.49 19.82 21.48
CA LYS A 80 21.03 19.73 21.65
C LYS A 80 20.46 21.14 21.55
N SER A 81 19.88 21.48 20.40
CA SER A 81 19.17 22.75 20.21
C SER A 81 17.91 22.73 21.06
N SER A 82 18.03 23.23 22.29
CA SER A 82 16.92 23.46 23.21
C SER A 82 15.96 24.55 22.74
N MET A 83 16.24 25.17 21.58
CA MET A 83 15.46 26.27 21.02
C MET A 83 14.19 25.73 20.35
N ILE A 84 14.29 24.63 19.59
CA ILE A 84 13.16 24.03 18.84
C ILE A 84 12.03 23.56 19.77
N PHE A 85 12.35 23.03 20.95
CA PHE A 85 11.34 22.59 21.91
C PHE A 85 10.54 23.73 22.54
N LYS A 86 11.15 24.92 22.71
CA LYS A 86 10.47 26.09 23.27
C LYS A 86 9.44 26.65 22.28
N ASP A 87 9.78 26.64 20.99
CA ASP A 87 8.90 27.13 19.93
C ASP A 87 7.67 26.22 19.73
N ILE A 88 7.87 24.89 19.75
CA ILE A 88 6.77 23.91 19.63
C ILE A 88 5.84 23.98 20.85
N PHE A 89 6.37 24.15 22.05
CA PHE A 89 5.56 24.28 23.26
C PHE A 89 4.69 25.55 23.22
N GLY A 90 5.24 26.68 22.77
CA GLY A 90 4.48 27.92 22.61
C GLY A 90 3.31 27.78 21.63
N TYR A 91 3.53 27.10 20.49
CA TYR A 91 2.46 26.84 19.51
C TYR A 91 1.36 25.95 20.10
N TYR A 92 1.72 24.90 20.82
CA TYR A 92 0.74 23.99 21.43
C TYR A 92 -0.11 24.69 22.50
N VAL A 93 0.51 25.56 23.32
CA VAL A 93 -0.21 26.37 24.32
C VAL A 93 -1.18 27.32 23.64
N ALA A 94 -0.77 28.02 22.57
CA ALA A 94 -1.66 28.91 21.83
C ALA A 94 -2.89 28.16 21.27
N VAL A 95 -2.69 27.03 20.60
CA VAL A 95 -3.78 26.22 20.05
C VAL A 95 -4.70 25.70 21.17
N ALA A 96 -4.13 25.19 22.27
CA ALA A 96 -4.90 24.66 23.40
C ALA A 96 -5.76 25.74 24.06
N THR A 97 -5.23 26.96 24.25
CA THR A 97 -6.02 28.07 24.83
C THR A 97 -7.21 28.45 23.94
N VAL A 98 -7.04 28.52 22.63
CA VAL A 98 -8.13 28.77 21.68
C VAL A 98 -9.18 27.68 21.78
N ALA A 99 -8.77 26.40 21.78
CA ALA A 99 -9.70 25.28 21.89
C ALA A 99 -10.50 25.29 23.20
N ILE A 100 -9.86 25.59 24.34
CA ILE A 100 -10.52 25.68 25.65
C ILE A 100 -11.51 26.85 25.66
N ILE A 101 -11.13 28.02 25.15
CA ILE A 101 -12.02 29.19 25.10
C ILE A 101 -13.23 28.92 24.21
N LEU A 102 -13.04 28.30 23.04
CA LEU A 102 -14.14 27.94 22.13
C LEU A 102 -15.08 26.88 22.75
N THR A 103 -14.50 25.93 23.48
CA THR A 103 -15.26 24.86 24.14
C THR A 103 -16.05 25.40 25.34
N TRP A 104 -15.39 26.16 26.22
CA TRP A 104 -16.04 26.74 27.41
C TRP A 104 -17.03 27.86 27.02
N GLY A 105 -16.72 28.63 25.98
CA GLY A 105 -17.60 29.66 25.43
C GLY A 105 -18.84 29.11 24.70
N GLY A 106 -19.01 27.79 24.62
CA GLY A 106 -20.22 27.17 24.03
C GLY A 106 -20.35 27.36 22.52
N PHE A 107 -19.27 27.70 21.82
CA PHE A 107 -19.27 27.92 20.36
C PHE A 107 -19.78 26.69 19.60
N PHE A 108 -19.36 25.49 20.03
CA PHE A 108 -19.82 24.23 19.45
C PHE A 108 -21.31 23.97 19.70
N SER A 109 -21.86 24.37 20.85
CA SER A 109 -23.31 24.29 21.11
C SER A 109 -24.10 25.20 20.17
N SER A 110 -23.61 26.41 19.91
CA SER A 110 -24.21 27.33 18.95
C SER A 110 -24.24 26.77 17.52
N LEU A 111 -23.20 26.04 17.10
CA LEU A 111 -23.18 25.34 15.82
C LEU A 111 -24.24 24.23 15.75
N VAL A 112 -24.37 23.41 16.80
CA VAL A 112 -25.37 22.33 16.87
C VAL A 112 -26.79 22.87 16.87
N ASP A 113 -27.04 24.04 17.48
CA ASP A 113 -28.36 24.67 17.48
C ASP A 113 -28.69 25.41 16.18
N THR A 114 -27.67 25.84 15.42
CA THR A 114 -27.83 26.49 14.11
C THR A 114 -27.84 25.50 12.95
N LEU A 115 -27.26 24.32 13.10
CA LEU A 115 -27.27 23.23 12.12
C LEU A 115 -28.69 22.85 11.64
N PRO A 116 -29.70 22.68 12.52
CA PRO A 116 -31.09 22.45 12.10
C PRO A 116 -31.69 23.63 11.33
N LYS A 117 -31.27 24.86 11.60
CA LYS A 117 -31.78 26.08 10.93
C LYS A 117 -31.10 26.27 9.56
N ALA A 118 -29.80 26.05 9.47
CA ALA A 118 -29.04 26.05 8.22
C ALA A 118 -29.44 24.90 7.30
N ALA A 119 -29.67 23.71 7.85
CA ALA A 119 -30.22 22.58 7.09
C ALA A 119 -31.64 22.87 6.61
N LYS A 120 -32.53 23.46 7.43
CA LYS A 120 -33.87 23.89 7.00
C LYS A 120 -33.83 24.95 5.89
N LEU A 121 -32.86 25.88 5.94
CA LEU A 121 -32.64 26.87 4.87
C LEU A 121 -32.11 26.22 3.58
N ALA A 122 -31.19 25.25 3.69
CA ALA A 122 -30.68 24.50 2.54
C ALA A 122 -31.71 23.53 1.93
N ILE A 123 -32.70 23.06 2.72
CA ILE A 123 -33.81 22.23 2.25
C ILE A 123 -34.85 23.08 1.50
N ASN A 124 -35.12 24.31 1.95
CA ASN A 124 -36.06 25.22 1.27
C ASN A 124 -35.51 25.79 -0.06
N GLU A 125 -34.19 25.77 -0.28
CA GLU A 125 -33.59 26.14 -1.58
C GLU A 125 -33.38 24.98 -2.56
N LYS A 126 -33.56 23.71 -2.15
CA LYS A 126 -33.43 22.54 -3.04
C LYS A 126 -34.76 22.06 -3.60
N ALA A 127 -35.53 22.98 -4.19
CA ALA A 127 -36.38 22.66 -5.33
C ALA A 127 -35.61 22.97 -6.63
N MET A 128 -34.44 22.35 -6.81
CA MET A 128 -33.71 22.42 -8.09
C MET A 128 -33.11 21.05 -8.42
N SER A 129 -33.69 20.45 -9.45
CA SER A 129 -33.34 19.20 -10.11
C SER A 129 -31.85 19.13 -10.46
N THR A 130 -31.14 18.22 -9.81
CA THR A 130 -29.83 17.73 -10.28
C THR A 130 -29.97 16.22 -10.54
N PRO A 131 -29.77 15.75 -11.80
CA PRO A 131 -29.88 14.33 -12.10
C PRO A 131 -28.74 13.60 -11.39
N ASN A 132 -29.07 12.60 -10.58
CA ASN A 132 -28.10 11.77 -9.86
C ASN A 132 -27.31 10.90 -10.86
N ILE A 133 -26.25 11.46 -11.44
CA ILE A 133 -25.36 10.80 -12.40
C ILE A 133 -24.82 9.47 -11.84
N ILE A 134 -24.57 9.43 -10.53
CA ILE A 134 -24.10 8.23 -9.80
C ILE A 134 -25.16 7.12 -9.79
N PHE A 135 -26.44 7.47 -9.62
CA PHE A 135 -27.54 6.51 -9.65
C PHE A 135 -27.73 5.93 -11.05
N ASN A 136 -27.74 6.78 -12.08
CA ASN A 136 -27.85 6.35 -13.48
C ASN A 136 -26.68 5.47 -13.93
N MET A 137 -25.46 5.71 -13.42
CA MET A 137 -24.29 4.87 -13.71
C MET A 137 -24.44 3.47 -13.09
N SER A 138 -24.89 3.41 -11.83
CA SER A 138 -25.12 2.16 -11.12
C SER A 138 -26.20 1.32 -11.80
N GLU A 139 -27.32 1.95 -12.19
CA GLU A 139 -28.41 1.30 -12.92
C GLU A 139 -27.94 0.74 -14.28
N LYS A 140 -27.08 1.48 -14.98
CA LYS A 140 -26.50 1.03 -16.27
C LYS A 140 -25.56 -0.16 -16.12
N ILE A 141 -24.77 -0.23 -15.03
CA ILE A 141 -23.89 -1.37 -14.73
C ILE A 141 -24.72 -2.62 -14.41
N VAL A 142 -25.75 -2.47 -13.57
CA VAL A 142 -26.64 -3.58 -13.20
C VAL A 142 -27.38 -4.13 -14.42
N ASN A 143 -27.94 -3.26 -15.26
CA ASN A 143 -28.65 -3.68 -16.48
C ASN A 143 -27.71 -4.39 -17.48
N ARG A 144 -26.46 -3.93 -17.62
CA ARG A 144 -25.46 -4.62 -18.46
C ARG A 144 -25.10 -6.00 -17.92
N THR A 145 -24.96 -6.12 -16.60
CA THR A 145 -24.64 -7.39 -15.93
C THR A 145 -25.80 -8.39 -16.07
N SER A 146 -27.03 -7.93 -15.89
CA SER A 146 -28.23 -8.76 -16.06
C SER A 146 -28.37 -9.28 -17.51
N ASN A 147 -28.13 -8.42 -18.50
CA ASN A 147 -28.17 -8.83 -19.90
C ASN A 147 -27.04 -9.80 -20.26
N PHE A 148 -25.85 -9.63 -19.68
CA PHE A 148 -24.75 -10.56 -19.87
C PHE A 148 -25.08 -11.95 -19.30
N ILE A 149 -25.62 -12.03 -18.08
CA ILE A 149 -26.00 -13.30 -17.43
C ILE A 149 -27.08 -14.03 -18.25
N ASN A 150 -28.12 -13.31 -18.70
CA ASN A 150 -29.17 -13.89 -19.55
C ASN A 150 -28.62 -14.39 -20.89
N ASN A 151 -27.71 -13.63 -21.51
CA ASN A 151 -27.08 -14.07 -22.76
C ASN A 151 -26.18 -15.29 -22.55
N PHE A 152 -25.43 -15.34 -21.45
CA PHE A 152 -24.54 -16.46 -21.12
C PHE A 152 -25.30 -17.78 -20.94
N GLN A 153 -26.47 -17.75 -20.29
CA GLN A 153 -27.36 -18.91 -20.22
C GLN A 153 -27.85 -19.36 -21.61
N ASN A 154 -28.18 -18.41 -22.49
CA ASN A 154 -28.63 -18.72 -23.85
C ASN A 154 -27.51 -19.26 -24.77
N PHE A 155 -26.25 -18.90 -24.52
CA PHE A 155 -25.09 -19.47 -25.22
C PHE A 155 -24.87 -20.94 -24.81
N ASN A 156 -24.88 -21.25 -23.51
CA ASN A 156 -24.71 -22.63 -23.03
C ASN A 156 -25.83 -23.58 -23.50
N LEU A 157 -27.07 -23.09 -23.65
CA LEU A 157 -28.18 -23.91 -24.14
C LEU A 157 -28.14 -24.22 -25.65
N LYS A 158 -27.39 -23.44 -26.44
CA LYS A 158 -27.22 -23.70 -27.89
C LYS A 158 -26.06 -24.65 -28.20
N GLU A 159 -25.05 -24.74 -27.34
CA GLU A 159 -23.92 -25.65 -27.52
C GLU A 159 -24.25 -27.11 -27.19
N VAL A 160 -25.22 -27.35 -26.29
CA VAL A 160 -25.63 -28.72 -25.89
C VAL A 160 -26.62 -29.37 -26.89
N ARG A 161 -27.00 -28.67 -27.97
CA ARG A 161 -27.99 -29.17 -28.97
C ARG A 161 -27.46 -29.20 -30.40
N LYS A 162 -26.17 -29.47 -30.57
CA LYS A 162 -25.54 -29.82 -31.85
C LYS A 162 -24.72 -31.09 -31.73
#